data_AF-A0A8T2U2Q1-F1
#
_entry.id   AF-A0A8T2U2Q1-F1
#
_cell.length_a   1.000
_cell.length_b   1.000
_cell.length_c   1.000
_cell.angle_alpha   90.00
_cell.angle_beta   90.00
_cell.angle_gamma   90.00
#
_symmetry.space_group_name_H-M   'P 1'
#
loop_
_entity.id
_entity.type
_entity.pdbx_description
1 polymer ?
#
loop_
_entity_poly.entity_id
_entity_poly.type
_entity_poly.pdbx_seq_one_letter_code
_entity_poly.pdbx_strand_id
1 'polypeptide(L)'
;MQTKVLIGCDGVGSVVAKWMNMKEPCYAGYVATRGIAEYPDGHNLGDRARQILGSGVRAGFVPMNANKAYWFVVFNSSGEKLTNVDLVRKEALDYVRLWPTMITEAINRSPPETLSRKRLADRWMWPVGGPPLYQGGVTLAGDAMHPMTPNLGQGGCCALEDAVVLARSLSKVLVTTDPPAAAWATRSQAQEMQEIELALRSYTEERWRRMLPLAIRSNITGAVLQIDNDFVCSVRNMIISSFVTVDRFLDHTNYDCGSLY
;
A
#
# COMPACT_ATOMS: atom_id res chain seq x y z
N MET A 1 -18.42 9.20 23.59
CA MET A 1 -19.19 8.94 22.35
C MET A 1 -19.45 7.45 22.26
N GLN A 2 -20.66 7.03 21.90
CA GLN A 2 -21.02 5.61 21.73
C GLN A 2 -21.44 5.40 20.27
N THR A 3 -20.94 4.34 19.62
CA THR A 3 -21.23 4.00 18.22
C THR A 3 -21.58 2.52 18.09
N LYS A 4 -22.33 2.16 17.05
CA LYS A 4 -22.64 0.76 16.71
C LYS A 4 -21.50 0.11 15.93
N VAL A 5 -20.82 0.89 15.08
CA VAL A 5 -19.74 0.42 14.22
C VAL A 5 -18.51 1.31 14.39
N LEU A 6 -17.33 0.70 14.49
CA LEU A 6 -16.02 1.36 14.50
C LEU A 6 -15.16 0.76 13.38
N ILE A 7 -14.60 1.61 12.52
CA ILE A 7 -13.73 1.20 11.42
C ILE A 7 -12.35 1.82 11.66
N GLY A 8 -11.34 0.98 11.87
CA GLY A 8 -9.95 1.44 11.96
C GLY A 8 -9.37 1.71 10.57
N CYS A 9 -9.22 2.99 10.24
CA CYS A 9 -8.57 3.47 9.00
C CYS A 9 -7.31 4.29 9.32
N ASP A 10 -6.68 4.02 10.45
CA ASP A 10 -5.59 4.79 11.07
C ASP A 10 -4.18 4.32 10.64
N GLY A 11 -4.12 3.59 9.52
CA GLY A 11 -2.88 3.26 8.81
C GLY A 11 -2.03 2.17 9.45
N VAL A 12 -0.78 2.05 8.99
CA VAL A 12 0.16 0.98 9.36
C VAL A 12 0.45 0.91 10.87
N GLY A 13 0.29 2.03 11.59
CA GLY A 13 0.48 2.11 13.05
C GLY A 13 -0.81 1.94 13.85
N SER A 14 -1.86 1.37 13.25
CA SER A 14 -3.23 1.38 13.76
C SER A 14 -3.34 0.95 15.23
N VAL A 15 -3.97 1.79 16.05
CA VAL A 15 -4.31 1.48 17.44
C VAL A 15 -5.47 0.50 17.51
N VAL A 16 -6.38 0.54 16.52
CA VAL A 16 -7.51 -0.39 16.41
C VAL A 16 -7.01 -1.80 16.09
N ALA A 17 -6.07 -1.93 15.14
CA ALA A 17 -5.44 -3.21 14.82
C ALA A 17 -4.74 -3.82 16.03
N LYS A 18 -4.05 -3.00 16.83
CA LYS A 18 -3.40 -3.45 18.08
C LYS A 18 -4.42 -3.89 19.12
N TRP A 19 -5.51 -3.14 19.28
CA TRP A 19 -6.61 -3.51 20.18
C TRP A 19 -7.25 -4.85 19.77
N MET A 20 -7.37 -5.10 18.47
CA MET A 20 -7.82 -6.39 17.90
C MET A 20 -6.75 -7.49 17.94
N ASN A 21 -5.64 -7.26 18.64
CA ASN A 21 -4.52 -8.19 18.79
C ASN A 21 -3.92 -8.66 17.46
N MET A 22 -3.89 -7.77 16.46
CA MET A 22 -3.20 -8.04 15.21
C MET A 22 -1.69 -7.96 15.39
N LYS A 23 -0.96 -8.81 14.65
CA LYS A 23 0.49 -8.69 14.56
C LYS A 23 0.90 -7.32 14.04
N GLU A 24 1.99 -6.80 14.60
CA GLU A 24 2.65 -5.61 14.10
C GLU A 24 3.22 -5.88 12.69
N PRO A 25 3.26 -4.87 11.80
CA PRO A 25 3.90 -4.99 10.50
C PRO A 25 5.39 -5.32 10.62
N CYS A 26 5.84 -6.30 9.84
CA CYS A 26 7.23 -6.73 9.78
C CYS A 26 8.03 -5.85 8.83
N TYR A 27 9.23 -5.44 9.24
CA TYR A 27 10.13 -4.71 8.37
C TYR A 27 10.58 -5.60 7.19
N ALA A 28 10.49 -5.09 5.96
CA ALA A 28 10.78 -5.84 4.75
C ALA A 28 12.28 -5.91 4.39
N GLY A 29 13.16 -5.29 5.18
CA GLY A 29 14.62 -5.30 4.96
C GLY A 29 15.17 -4.15 4.10
N TYR A 30 14.28 -3.26 3.63
CA TYR A 30 14.68 -2.13 2.78
C TYR A 30 13.91 -0.84 3.10
N VAL A 31 14.56 0.27 2.78
CA VAL A 31 14.06 1.63 2.97
C VAL A 31 13.74 2.25 1.61
N ALA A 32 12.74 3.11 1.57
CA ALA A 32 12.48 4.01 0.45
C ALA A 32 12.77 5.45 0.84
N THR A 33 13.63 6.10 0.07
CA THR A 33 13.73 7.56 0.01
C THR A 33 12.94 8.07 -1.19
N ARG A 34 12.16 9.11 -1.01
CA ARG A 34 11.24 9.65 -2.02
C ARG A 34 11.22 11.17 -1.98
N GLY A 35 10.90 11.78 -3.11
CA GLY A 35 10.74 13.23 -3.22
C GLY A 35 9.92 13.63 -4.43
N ILE A 36 9.66 14.93 -4.53
CA ILE A 36 9.08 15.55 -5.71
C ILE A 36 10.11 16.54 -6.24
N ALA A 37 10.58 16.29 -7.46
CA ALA A 37 11.50 17.15 -8.17
C ALA A 37 10.74 18.25 -8.91
N GLU A 38 11.23 19.48 -8.86
CA GLU A 38 10.64 20.64 -9.52
C GLU A 38 11.51 21.14 -10.70
N TYR A 39 10.86 21.34 -11.84
CA TYR A 39 11.46 21.76 -13.10
C TYR A 39 10.71 23.00 -13.61
N PRO A 40 11.13 24.22 -13.22
CA PRO A 40 10.45 25.46 -13.62
C PRO A 40 10.27 25.59 -15.13
N ASP A 41 11.27 25.17 -15.90
CA ASP A 41 11.28 25.23 -17.37
C ASP A 41 10.79 23.95 -18.05
N GLY A 42 10.24 23.01 -17.28
CA GLY A 42 9.76 21.72 -17.75
C GLY A 42 10.81 20.60 -17.69
N HIS A 43 10.36 19.38 -17.44
CA HIS A 43 11.27 18.26 -17.14
C HIS A 43 11.71 17.44 -18.38
N ASN A 44 10.99 17.52 -19.51
CA ASN A 44 11.29 16.78 -20.75
C ASN A 44 11.46 15.25 -20.58
N LEU A 45 10.87 14.66 -19.55
CA LEU A 45 10.96 13.22 -19.23
C LEU A 45 9.93 12.38 -20.01
N GLY A 46 9.01 13.02 -20.73
CA GLY A 46 7.84 12.41 -21.34
C GLY A 46 6.73 12.12 -20.32
N ASP A 47 5.83 11.20 -20.67
CA ASP A 47 4.64 10.79 -19.89
C ASP A 47 4.78 9.41 -19.26
N ARG A 48 5.95 8.75 -19.41
CA ARG A 48 6.18 7.39 -18.95
C ARG A 48 6.78 7.34 -17.56
N ALA A 49 6.20 6.49 -16.70
CA ALA A 49 6.88 6.01 -15.50
C ALA A 49 8.11 5.20 -15.90
N ARG A 50 9.24 5.41 -15.20
CA ARG A 50 10.47 4.65 -15.43
C ARG A 50 10.99 4.08 -14.12
N GLN A 51 11.50 2.86 -14.19
CA GLN A 51 12.16 2.18 -13.09
C GLN A 51 13.48 1.61 -13.58
N ILE A 52 14.52 1.80 -12.79
CA ILE A 52 15.88 1.32 -13.02
C ILE A 52 16.23 0.38 -11.87
N LEU A 53 16.77 -0.78 -12.21
CA LEU A 53 17.07 -1.87 -11.28
C LEU A 53 18.58 -2.07 -11.19
N GLY A 54 19.10 -2.07 -9.97
CA GLY A 54 20.48 -2.43 -9.65
C GLY A 54 20.57 -3.66 -8.75
N SER A 55 21.74 -3.81 -8.12
CA SER A 55 22.05 -4.83 -7.12
C SER A 55 21.74 -4.26 -5.73
N GLY A 56 20.71 -4.76 -5.06
CA GLY A 56 20.26 -4.27 -3.75
C GLY A 56 19.65 -2.85 -3.75
N VAL A 57 19.54 -2.21 -4.91
CA VAL A 57 18.98 -0.85 -5.07
C VAL A 57 18.11 -0.78 -6.33
N ARG A 58 17.02 -0.03 -6.25
CA ARG A 58 16.21 0.38 -7.41
C ARG A 58 15.82 1.84 -7.27
N ALA A 59 15.65 2.52 -8.38
CA ALA A 59 15.15 3.88 -8.40
C ALA A 59 14.18 4.07 -9.55
N GLY A 60 13.40 5.14 -9.50
CA GLY A 60 12.47 5.44 -10.56
C GLY A 60 11.84 6.80 -10.39
N PHE A 61 11.12 7.22 -11.41
CA PHE A 61 10.35 8.44 -11.38
C PHE A 61 9.07 8.31 -12.20
N VAL A 62 8.08 9.10 -11.83
CA VAL A 62 6.76 9.20 -12.44
C VAL A 62 6.49 10.68 -12.68
N PRO A 63 6.41 11.11 -13.96
CA PRO A 63 5.96 12.46 -14.30
C PRO A 63 4.57 12.72 -13.69
N MET A 64 4.41 13.81 -12.94
CA MET A 64 3.13 14.21 -12.34
C MET A 64 2.42 15.24 -13.22
N ASN A 65 3.20 16.17 -13.76
CA ASN A 65 2.79 17.19 -14.73
C ASN A 65 4.05 17.72 -15.44
N ALA A 66 3.90 18.68 -16.35
CA ALA A 66 5.00 19.23 -17.15
C ALA A 66 6.21 19.75 -16.34
N ASN A 67 6.01 20.12 -15.08
CA ASN A 67 7.02 20.77 -14.23
C ASN A 67 7.38 19.96 -12.97
N LYS A 68 6.70 18.84 -12.69
CA LYS A 68 6.93 18.04 -11.47
C LYS A 68 7.04 16.56 -11.76
N ALA A 69 8.02 15.91 -11.13
CA ALA A 69 8.19 14.46 -11.19
C ALA A 69 8.35 13.89 -9.78
N TYR A 70 7.54 12.88 -9.45
CA TYR A 70 7.75 12.06 -8.26
C TYR A 70 8.92 11.12 -8.52
N TRP A 71 9.80 10.92 -7.55
CA TRP A 71 10.88 9.93 -7.65
C TRP A 71 11.03 9.13 -6.36
N PHE A 72 11.68 7.98 -6.50
CA PHE A 72 12.04 7.13 -5.38
C PHE A 72 13.40 6.47 -5.61
N VAL A 73 14.10 6.19 -4.50
CA VAL A 73 15.23 5.28 -4.41
C VAL A 73 14.93 4.31 -3.28
N VAL A 74 14.92 3.01 -3.58
CA VAL A 74 14.71 1.93 -2.61
C VAL A 74 15.98 1.09 -2.53
N PHE A 75 16.49 0.88 -1.31
CA PHE A 75 17.75 0.19 -1.08
C PHE A 75 17.70 -0.64 0.20
N ASN A 76 18.49 -1.72 0.22
CA ASN A 76 18.69 -2.55 1.41
C ASN A 76 19.32 -1.74 2.53
N SER A 77 18.75 -1.84 3.73
CA SER A 77 19.19 -1.08 4.90
C SER A 77 18.75 -1.79 6.18
N SER A 78 19.49 -1.62 7.27
CA SER A 78 19.06 -2.02 8.62
C SER A 78 17.83 -1.24 9.11
N GLY A 79 17.45 -0.15 8.44
CA GLY A 79 16.23 0.60 8.74
C GLY A 79 16.39 1.59 9.90
N GLU A 80 17.63 2.04 10.17
CA GLU A 80 17.93 3.08 11.15
C GLU A 80 17.10 4.34 10.88
N LYS A 81 16.69 5.05 11.95
CA LYS A 81 15.94 6.29 11.80
C LYS A 81 16.89 7.40 11.37
N LEU A 82 16.52 8.10 10.30
CA LEU A 82 17.22 9.28 9.83
C LEU A 82 16.22 10.42 9.69
N THR A 83 16.40 11.47 10.47
CA THR A 83 15.51 12.64 10.52
C THR A 83 16.10 13.86 9.82
N ASN A 84 17.42 13.91 9.67
CA ASN A 84 18.10 15.00 8.97
C ASN A 84 17.90 14.85 7.45
N VAL A 85 17.24 15.82 6.84
CA VAL A 85 16.87 15.80 5.42
C VAL A 85 18.09 15.84 4.49
N ASP A 86 19.16 16.55 4.87
CA ASP A 86 20.38 16.60 4.05
C ASP A 86 21.10 15.25 4.05
N LEU A 87 21.10 14.54 5.18
CA LEU A 87 21.61 13.16 5.23
C LEU A 87 20.72 12.20 4.41
N VAL A 88 19.39 12.37 4.44
CA VAL A 88 18.46 11.60 3.60
C VAL A 88 18.75 11.81 2.11
N ARG A 89 18.97 13.07 1.69
CA ARG A 89 19.31 13.41 0.31
C ARG A 89 20.66 12.79 -0.08
N LYS A 90 21.68 12.97 0.77
CA LYS A 90 23.03 12.44 0.54
C LYS A 90 23.02 10.92 0.39
N GLU A 91 22.34 10.20 1.30
CA GLU A 91 22.23 8.74 1.23
C GLU A 91 21.61 8.30 -0.10
N ALA A 92 20.50 8.94 -0.53
CA ALA A 92 19.89 8.63 -1.82
C ALA A 92 20.85 8.86 -3.00
N LEU A 93 21.60 9.97 -3.01
CA LEU A 93 22.60 10.27 -4.04
C LEU A 93 23.74 9.25 -4.05
N ASP A 94 24.23 8.82 -2.89
CA ASP A 94 25.35 7.86 -2.77
C ASP A 94 25.01 6.51 -3.44
N TYR A 95 23.75 6.06 -3.32
CA TYR A 95 23.24 4.84 -3.95
C TYR A 95 23.10 4.94 -5.47
N VAL A 96 22.83 6.12 -6.02
CA VAL A 96 22.57 6.32 -7.46
C VAL A 96 23.67 7.11 -8.17
N ARG A 97 24.83 7.32 -7.54
CA ARG A 97 25.90 8.19 -8.07
C ARG A 97 26.42 7.79 -9.46
N LEU A 98 26.34 6.50 -9.81
CA LEU A 98 26.78 5.95 -11.11
C LEU A 98 25.61 5.75 -12.08
N TRP A 99 24.41 6.18 -11.73
CA TRP A 99 23.20 5.98 -12.52
C TRP A 99 22.99 7.17 -13.47
N PRO A 100 22.07 7.06 -14.46
CA PRO A 100 21.77 8.18 -15.34
C PRO A 100 21.48 9.47 -14.58
N THR A 101 22.05 10.58 -15.07
CA THR A 101 22.02 11.90 -14.42
C THR A 101 20.62 12.39 -14.10
N MET A 102 19.61 11.92 -14.84
CA MET A 102 18.22 12.26 -14.60
C MET A 102 17.74 11.96 -13.16
N ILE A 103 18.24 10.90 -12.52
CA ILE A 103 17.85 10.53 -11.15
C ILE A 103 18.55 11.45 -10.14
N THR A 104 19.85 11.66 -10.29
CA THR A 104 20.60 12.55 -9.40
C THR A 104 20.12 14.00 -9.53
N GLU A 105 19.77 14.43 -10.73
CA GLU A 105 19.13 15.72 -10.99
C GLU A 105 17.78 15.84 -10.28
N ALA A 106 16.90 14.83 -10.39
CA ALA A 106 15.61 14.84 -9.70
C ALA A 106 15.79 14.97 -8.17
N ILE A 107 16.74 14.23 -7.59
CA ILE A 107 17.04 14.31 -6.14
C ILE A 107 17.53 15.72 -5.75
N ASN A 108 18.40 16.32 -6.55
CA ASN A 108 18.95 17.66 -6.29
C ASN A 108 17.91 18.77 -6.45
N ARG A 109 16.96 18.61 -7.38
CA ARG A 109 15.86 19.56 -7.63
C ARG A 109 14.69 19.42 -6.66
N SER A 110 14.80 18.55 -5.65
CA SER A 110 13.73 18.30 -4.70
C SER A 110 13.80 19.23 -3.50
N PRO A 111 12.74 20.02 -3.23
CA PRO A 111 12.65 20.81 -2.01
C PRO A 111 12.72 19.89 -0.78
N PRO A 112 13.45 20.30 0.30
CA PRO A 112 13.63 19.50 1.51
C PRO A 112 12.33 18.93 2.11
N GLU A 113 11.25 19.70 2.07
CA GLU A 113 9.93 19.35 2.60
C GLU A 113 9.24 18.19 1.86
N THR A 114 9.65 17.93 0.61
CA THR A 114 9.13 16.80 -0.17
C THR A 114 9.89 15.51 0.11
N LEU A 115 11.08 15.62 0.71
CA LEU A 115 11.94 14.47 0.97
C LEU A 115 11.43 13.66 2.14
N SER A 116 11.27 12.36 1.92
CA SER A 116 10.91 11.43 2.98
C SER A 116 11.74 10.16 2.87
N ARG A 117 12.11 9.61 4.03
CA ARG A 117 12.75 8.31 4.15
C ARG A 117 11.91 7.44 5.07
N LYS A 118 11.49 6.27 4.59
CA LYS A 118 10.63 5.37 5.34
C LYS A 118 11.08 3.92 5.19
N ARG A 119 11.07 3.20 6.32
CA ARG A 119 11.11 1.74 6.32
C ARG A 119 9.86 1.22 5.61
N LEU A 120 10.04 0.23 4.74
CA LEU A 120 8.92 -0.49 4.15
C LEU A 120 8.61 -1.71 5.01
N ALA A 121 7.35 -1.87 5.36
CA ALA A 121 6.88 -2.93 6.22
C ALA A 121 5.58 -3.51 5.65
N ASP A 122 5.32 -4.78 5.94
CA ASP A 122 4.11 -5.46 5.51
C ASP A 122 3.62 -6.45 6.57
N ARG A 123 2.41 -6.97 6.35
CA ARG A 123 1.80 -8.01 7.17
C ARG A 123 1.17 -9.09 6.28
N TRP A 124 1.93 -9.59 5.33
CA TRP A 124 1.43 -10.43 4.24
C TRP A 124 0.99 -11.84 4.66
N MET A 125 1.49 -12.37 5.77
CA MET A 125 1.13 -13.71 6.29
C MET A 125 -0.12 -13.72 7.20
N TRP A 126 -0.74 -12.57 7.46
CA TRP A 126 -1.85 -12.46 8.42
C TRP A 126 -3.20 -12.29 7.73
N PRO A 127 -4.30 -12.98 8.14
CA PRO A 127 -4.46 -13.75 9.39
C PRO A 127 -4.34 -15.27 9.22
N VAL A 128 -3.37 -15.81 8.49
CA VAL A 128 -3.15 -17.27 8.51
C VAL A 128 -2.81 -17.70 9.94
N GLY A 129 -3.80 -18.27 10.64
CA GLY A 129 -3.72 -18.58 12.08
C GLY A 129 -3.83 -17.37 13.04
N GLY A 130 -4.31 -16.21 12.60
CA GLY A 130 -4.54 -15.01 13.44
C GLY A 130 -6.00 -14.80 13.85
N PRO A 131 -6.31 -13.90 14.81
CA PRO A 131 -7.67 -13.46 15.10
C PRO A 131 -8.38 -12.88 13.87
N PRO A 132 -9.72 -12.85 13.91
CA PRO A 132 -10.53 -12.34 12.82
C PRO A 132 -10.25 -10.85 12.51
N LEU A 133 -10.55 -10.43 11.29
CA LEU A 133 -10.46 -9.04 10.85
C LEU A 133 -11.67 -8.18 11.30
N TYR A 134 -12.53 -8.73 12.16
CA TYR A 134 -13.62 -8.02 12.83
C TYR A 134 -13.79 -8.56 14.25
N GLN A 135 -14.32 -7.74 15.16
CA GLN A 135 -14.64 -8.14 16.53
C GLN A 135 -15.82 -7.30 17.03
N GLY A 136 -16.99 -7.91 17.21
CA GLY A 136 -18.22 -7.15 17.43
C GLY A 136 -18.50 -6.20 16.27
N GLY A 137 -18.94 -4.98 16.57
CA GLY A 137 -19.09 -3.90 15.59
C GLY A 137 -17.76 -3.25 15.13
N VAL A 138 -16.60 -3.85 15.37
CA VAL A 138 -15.29 -3.27 15.01
C VAL A 138 -14.69 -4.00 13.81
N THR A 139 -14.17 -3.26 12.83
CA THR A 139 -13.34 -3.79 11.74
C THR A 139 -12.24 -2.80 11.33
N LEU A 140 -11.49 -3.11 10.28
CA LEU A 140 -10.35 -2.32 9.79
C LEU A 140 -10.47 -2.09 8.28
N ALA A 141 -9.78 -1.09 7.75
CA ALA A 141 -9.63 -0.89 6.30
C ALA A 141 -8.27 -0.24 5.98
N GLY A 142 -7.84 -0.36 4.72
CA GLY A 142 -6.56 0.15 4.25
C GLY A 142 -5.37 -0.47 4.99
N ASP A 143 -4.30 0.31 5.17
CA ASP A 143 -3.06 -0.14 5.84
C ASP A 143 -3.26 -0.60 7.29
N ALA A 144 -4.39 -0.28 7.94
CA ALA A 144 -4.73 -0.83 9.25
C ALA A 144 -5.08 -2.33 9.15
N MET A 145 -5.72 -2.74 8.06
CA MET A 145 -6.11 -4.12 7.77
C MET A 145 -5.01 -4.89 7.03
N HIS A 146 -4.41 -4.30 6.00
CA HIS A 146 -3.57 -5.03 5.06
C HIS A 146 -2.34 -4.23 4.61
N PRO A 147 -1.49 -3.79 5.55
CA PRO A 147 -0.29 -3.07 5.19
C PRO A 147 0.59 -3.95 4.30
N MET A 148 0.98 -3.42 3.15
CA MET A 148 1.78 -4.11 2.15
C MET A 148 2.92 -3.24 1.66
N THR A 149 3.96 -3.90 1.15
CA THR A 149 5.04 -3.21 0.46
C THR A 149 4.49 -2.59 -0.84
N PRO A 150 5.03 -1.44 -1.30
CA PRO A 150 4.49 -0.67 -2.42
C PRO A 150 4.88 -1.25 -3.80
N ASN A 151 5.37 -2.49 -3.87
CA ASN A 151 6.04 -3.02 -5.07
C ASN A 151 5.09 -3.23 -6.26
N LEU A 152 3.79 -3.35 -5.98
CA LEU A 152 2.72 -3.41 -7.00
C LEU A 152 1.94 -2.09 -7.15
N GLY A 153 2.21 -1.09 -6.31
CA GLY A 153 1.45 0.17 -6.32
C GLY A 153 -0.03 0.03 -5.90
N GLN A 154 -0.42 -1.05 -5.22
CA GLN A 154 -1.82 -1.39 -4.97
C GLN A 154 -2.40 -0.96 -3.61
N GLY A 155 -1.58 -0.58 -2.62
CA GLY A 155 -2.09 -0.29 -1.27
C GLY A 155 -3.23 0.73 -1.24
N GLY A 156 -3.05 1.85 -1.95
CA GLY A 156 -4.08 2.89 -2.07
C GLY A 156 -5.34 2.42 -2.81
N CYS A 157 -5.18 1.73 -3.94
CA CYS A 157 -6.29 1.16 -4.69
C CYS A 157 -7.09 0.18 -3.82
N CYS A 158 -6.41 -0.67 -3.06
CA CYS A 158 -7.03 -1.63 -2.16
C CYS A 158 -7.81 -0.96 -1.03
N ALA A 159 -7.33 0.17 -0.50
CA ALA A 159 -8.08 0.95 0.48
C ALA A 159 -9.36 1.56 -0.11
N LEU A 160 -9.34 1.96 -1.38
CA LEU A 160 -10.54 2.43 -2.09
C LEU A 160 -11.52 1.29 -2.36
N GLU A 161 -11.02 0.13 -2.79
CA GLU A 161 -11.82 -1.09 -2.93
C GLU A 161 -12.47 -1.48 -1.59
N ASP A 162 -11.75 -1.36 -0.46
CA ASP A 162 -12.32 -1.60 0.87
C ASP A 162 -13.51 -0.70 1.16
N ALA A 163 -13.41 0.59 0.83
CA ALA A 163 -14.48 1.55 1.10
C ALA A 163 -15.78 1.15 0.38
N VAL A 164 -15.68 0.70 -0.88
CA VAL A 164 -16.83 0.22 -1.66
C VAL A 164 -17.41 -1.06 -1.05
N VAL A 165 -16.59 -2.08 -0.80
CA VAL A 165 -17.07 -3.37 -0.27
C VAL A 165 -17.64 -3.21 1.13
N LEU A 166 -17.02 -2.39 1.98
CA LEU A 166 -17.49 -2.12 3.35
C LEU A 166 -18.83 -1.40 3.33
N ALA A 167 -18.96 -0.33 2.54
CA ALA A 167 -20.21 0.40 2.40
C ALA A 167 -21.34 -0.50 1.87
N ARG A 168 -21.06 -1.33 0.87
CA ARG A 168 -22.03 -2.31 0.33
C ARG A 168 -22.42 -3.39 1.34
N SER A 169 -21.49 -3.86 2.15
CA SER A 169 -21.78 -4.87 3.17
C SER A 169 -22.63 -4.29 4.29
N LEU A 170 -22.30 -3.09 4.77
CA LEU A 170 -23.04 -2.42 5.84
C LEU A 170 -24.40 -1.87 5.38
N SER A 171 -24.54 -1.41 4.12
CA SER A 171 -25.81 -0.86 3.65
C SER A 171 -26.95 -1.88 3.70
N LYS A 172 -26.65 -3.17 3.48
CA LYS A 172 -27.63 -4.27 3.57
C LYS A 172 -28.28 -4.42 4.94
N VAL A 173 -27.65 -3.90 5.99
CA VAL A 173 -28.13 -4.04 7.38
C VAL A 173 -28.50 -2.69 8.00
N LEU A 174 -27.80 -1.60 7.61
CA LEU A 174 -27.99 -0.26 8.15
C LEU A 174 -28.96 0.62 7.33
N VAL A 175 -29.15 0.33 6.04
CA VAL A 175 -30.08 1.08 5.18
C VAL A 175 -31.36 0.27 5.02
N THR A 176 -32.40 0.69 5.71
CA THR A 176 -33.75 0.12 5.55
C THR A 176 -34.50 0.93 4.50
N THR A 177 -35.08 0.28 3.49
CA THR A 177 -36.02 0.92 2.54
C THR A 177 -37.40 1.18 3.15
N ASP A 178 -37.65 0.66 4.35
CA ASP A 178 -38.91 0.84 5.06
C ASP A 178 -39.02 2.24 5.69
N PRO A 179 -40.23 2.82 5.77
CA PRO A 179 -40.45 4.07 6.49
C PRO A 179 -39.95 3.91 7.94
N PRO A 180 -39.24 4.91 8.50
CA PRO A 180 -38.49 4.77 9.74
C PRO A 180 -39.31 4.07 10.83
N ALA A 181 -40.56 4.48 11.05
CA ALA A 181 -41.37 4.00 12.17
C ALA A 181 -41.66 2.47 12.25
N ALA A 182 -41.45 1.67 11.19
CA ALA A 182 -41.81 0.25 11.20
C ALA A 182 -40.63 -0.74 11.27
N ALA A 183 -39.45 -0.39 10.73
CA ALA A 183 -38.31 -1.32 10.65
C ALA A 183 -37.37 -1.30 11.87
N TRP A 184 -37.27 -0.18 12.58
CA TRP A 184 -36.44 -0.10 13.81
C TRP A 184 -37.22 -0.40 15.10
N ALA A 185 -38.56 -0.42 15.05
CA ALA A 185 -39.40 -0.62 16.24
C ALA A 185 -39.38 -2.07 16.77
N THR A 186 -38.90 -3.04 15.98
CA THR A 186 -38.97 -4.49 16.29
C THR A 186 -37.61 -5.16 16.48
N ARG A 187 -36.49 -4.51 16.12
CA ARG A 187 -35.15 -5.10 16.28
C ARG A 187 -34.63 -4.84 17.69
N SER A 188 -34.32 -5.92 18.41
CA SER A 188 -33.50 -5.81 19.62
C SER A 188 -32.08 -5.37 19.26
N GLN A 189 -31.41 -4.68 20.19
CA GLN A 189 -30.00 -4.31 20.03
C GLN A 189 -29.09 -5.52 19.74
N ALA A 190 -29.42 -6.68 20.29
CA ALA A 190 -28.68 -7.92 20.07
C ALA A 190 -28.82 -8.42 18.61
N GLN A 191 -30.03 -8.36 18.03
CA GLN A 191 -30.25 -8.75 16.63
C GLN A 191 -29.53 -7.80 15.67
N GLU A 192 -29.61 -6.49 15.93
CA GLU A 192 -28.90 -5.51 15.10
C GLU A 192 -27.37 -5.74 15.15
N MET A 193 -26.81 -6.00 16.33
CA MET A 193 -25.37 -6.30 16.45
C MET A 193 -24.97 -7.57 15.71
N GLN A 194 -25.80 -8.63 15.76
CA GLN A 194 -25.54 -9.86 15.00
C GLN A 194 -25.53 -9.61 13.48
N GLU A 195 -26.45 -8.81 12.97
CA GLU A 195 -26.49 -8.46 11.55
C GLU A 195 -25.28 -7.62 11.14
N ILE A 196 -24.86 -6.68 11.97
CA ILE A 196 -23.63 -5.90 11.78
C ILE A 196 -22.42 -6.84 11.73
N GLU A 197 -22.28 -7.76 12.68
CA GLU A 197 -21.18 -8.73 12.70
C GLU A 197 -21.17 -9.60 11.44
N LEU A 198 -22.33 -10.04 10.97
CA LEU A 198 -22.46 -10.80 9.71
C LEU A 198 -22.04 -9.96 8.49
N ALA A 199 -22.42 -8.69 8.43
CA ALA A 199 -22.00 -7.77 7.39
C ALA A 199 -20.47 -7.55 7.40
N LEU A 200 -19.89 -7.33 8.57
CA LEU A 200 -18.43 -7.16 8.75
C LEU A 200 -17.68 -8.45 8.40
N ARG A 201 -18.22 -9.61 8.77
CA ARG A 201 -17.69 -10.91 8.36
C ARG A 201 -17.66 -11.04 6.83
N SER A 202 -18.77 -10.76 6.15
CA SER A 202 -18.83 -10.81 4.68
C SER A 202 -17.82 -9.87 4.03
N TYR A 203 -17.69 -8.64 4.55
CA TYR A 203 -16.69 -7.68 4.10
C TYR A 203 -15.27 -8.25 4.25
N THR A 204 -14.92 -8.71 5.45
CA THR A 204 -13.56 -9.18 5.74
C THR A 204 -13.19 -10.45 4.97
N GLU A 205 -14.12 -11.39 4.75
CA GLU A 205 -13.87 -12.59 3.95
C GLU A 205 -13.59 -12.26 2.47
N GLU A 206 -14.37 -11.34 1.89
CA GLU A 206 -14.17 -10.89 0.51
C GLU A 206 -12.84 -10.16 0.36
N ARG A 207 -12.55 -9.21 1.24
CA ARG A 207 -11.30 -8.45 1.21
C ARG A 207 -10.10 -9.35 1.47
N TRP A 208 -10.18 -10.29 2.41
CA TRP A 208 -9.08 -11.20 2.68
C TRP A 208 -8.65 -12.00 1.43
N ARG A 209 -9.61 -12.53 0.67
CA ARG A 209 -9.33 -13.25 -0.58
C ARG A 209 -8.67 -12.39 -1.65
N ARG A 210 -8.98 -11.09 -1.67
CA ARG A 210 -8.37 -10.11 -2.56
C ARG A 210 -6.96 -9.71 -2.10
N MET A 211 -6.80 -9.45 -0.81
CA MET A 211 -5.59 -8.83 -0.26
C MET A 211 -4.43 -9.81 -0.06
N LEU A 212 -4.70 -11.05 0.36
CA LEU A 212 -3.67 -12.05 0.59
C LEU A 212 -2.76 -12.30 -0.63
N PRO A 213 -3.29 -12.61 -1.84
CA PRO A 213 -2.42 -12.85 -3.00
C PRO A 213 -1.66 -11.60 -3.42
N LEU A 214 -2.23 -10.41 -3.27
CA LEU A 214 -1.56 -9.14 -3.54
C LEU A 214 -0.39 -8.90 -2.59
N ALA A 215 -0.60 -9.12 -1.29
CA ALA A 215 0.44 -8.93 -0.28
C ALA A 215 1.60 -9.93 -0.48
N ILE A 216 1.31 -11.20 -0.75
CA ILE A 216 2.31 -12.22 -1.10
C ILE A 216 3.09 -11.79 -2.34
N ARG A 217 2.39 -11.46 -3.43
CA ARG A 217 3.02 -11.07 -4.70
C ARG A 217 3.89 -9.83 -4.50
N SER A 218 3.41 -8.82 -3.79
CA SER A 218 4.18 -7.61 -3.49
C SER A 218 5.43 -7.91 -2.67
N ASN A 219 5.33 -8.78 -1.65
CA ASN A 219 6.47 -9.20 -0.86
C ASN A 219 7.54 -9.92 -1.72
N ILE A 220 7.13 -10.90 -2.53
CA ILE A 220 8.02 -11.64 -3.44
C ILE A 220 8.66 -10.71 -4.47
N THR A 221 7.88 -9.81 -5.09
CA THR A 221 8.41 -8.81 -6.02
C THR A 221 9.45 -7.94 -5.33
N GLY A 222 9.21 -7.52 -4.09
CA GLY A 222 10.18 -6.80 -3.28
C GLY A 222 11.48 -7.57 -3.10
N ALA A 223 11.39 -8.82 -2.63
CA ALA A 223 12.55 -9.67 -2.39
C ALA A 223 13.39 -9.85 -3.67
N VAL A 224 12.77 -10.11 -4.82
CA VAL A 224 13.47 -10.28 -6.10
C VAL A 224 14.15 -9.00 -6.58
N LEU A 225 13.47 -7.85 -6.43
CA LEU A 225 14.02 -6.55 -6.86
C LEU A 225 15.12 -6.03 -5.92
N GLN A 226 15.26 -6.60 -4.72
CA GLN A 226 16.25 -6.22 -3.69
C GLN A 226 17.40 -7.21 -3.56
N ILE A 227 17.48 -8.23 -4.43
CA ILE A 227 18.64 -9.13 -4.50
C ILE A 227 19.92 -8.30 -4.73
N ASP A 228 20.92 -8.51 -3.89
CA ASP A 228 22.23 -7.84 -3.87
C ASP A 228 23.35 -8.79 -4.31
N ASN A 229 23.08 -9.55 -5.37
CA ASN A 229 24.04 -10.45 -5.98
C ASN A 229 24.12 -10.18 -7.49
N ASP A 230 25.30 -9.81 -7.97
CA ASP A 230 25.50 -9.35 -9.36
C ASP A 230 25.25 -10.45 -10.39
N PHE A 231 25.59 -11.70 -10.06
CA PHE A 231 25.30 -12.85 -10.92
C PHE A 231 23.78 -13.06 -11.04
N VAL A 232 23.07 -13.07 -9.92
CA VAL A 232 21.60 -13.23 -9.92
C VAL A 232 20.92 -12.03 -10.60
N CYS A 233 21.43 -10.81 -10.42
CA CYS A 233 20.93 -9.63 -11.12
C CYS A 233 21.13 -9.73 -12.63
N SER A 234 22.25 -10.31 -13.09
CA SER A 234 22.51 -10.53 -14.52
C SER A 234 21.49 -11.51 -15.11
N VAL A 235 21.21 -12.61 -14.40
CA VAL A 235 20.16 -13.57 -14.79
C VAL A 235 18.78 -12.90 -14.80
N ARG A 236 18.41 -12.17 -13.74
CA ARG A 236 17.16 -11.40 -13.65
C ARG A 236 16.99 -10.49 -14.85
N ASN A 237 18.01 -9.70 -15.19
CA ASN A 237 17.95 -8.72 -16.28
C ASN A 237 17.76 -9.40 -17.64
N MET A 238 18.30 -10.60 -17.85
CA MET A 238 18.13 -11.38 -19.07
C MET A 238 16.69 -11.89 -19.25
N ILE A 239 16.02 -12.23 -18.15
CA ILE A 239 14.70 -12.88 -18.20
C ILE A 239 13.54 -11.91 -17.96
N ILE A 240 13.78 -10.74 -17.34
CA ILE A 240 12.70 -9.83 -16.92
C ILE A 240 11.85 -9.35 -18.10
N SER A 241 12.46 -9.03 -19.24
CA SER A 241 11.74 -8.61 -20.45
C SER A 241 10.94 -9.73 -21.10
N SER A 242 11.30 -10.99 -20.85
CA SER A 242 10.67 -12.18 -21.44
C SER A 242 9.50 -12.69 -20.61
N PHE A 243 9.45 -12.39 -19.31
CA PHE A 243 8.40 -12.87 -18.40
C PHE A 243 7.49 -11.76 -17.85
N VAL A 244 7.93 -10.50 -17.87
CA VAL A 244 7.15 -9.35 -17.40
C VAL A 244 6.59 -8.61 -18.61
N THR A 245 5.52 -9.14 -19.20
CA THR A 245 4.67 -8.33 -20.08
C THR A 245 3.84 -7.36 -19.22
N VAL A 246 3.57 -6.17 -19.74
CA VAL A 246 2.77 -5.15 -19.02
C VAL A 246 1.41 -5.74 -18.62
N ASP A 247 0.75 -6.46 -19.53
CA ASP A 247 -0.56 -7.07 -19.27
C ASP A 247 -0.52 -8.10 -18.13
N ARG A 248 0.51 -8.97 -18.10
CA ARG A 248 0.68 -9.94 -17.02
C ARG A 248 1.12 -9.29 -15.71
N PHE A 249 1.84 -8.18 -15.78
CA PHE A 249 2.19 -7.41 -14.60
C PHE A 249 0.96 -6.72 -14.00
N LEU A 250 0.06 -6.21 -14.84
CA LEU A 250 -1.13 -5.45 -14.45
C LEU A 250 -2.40 -6.28 -14.27
N ASP A 251 -2.40 -7.57 -14.55
CA ASP A 251 -3.54 -8.50 -14.34
C ASP A 251 -4.27 -8.28 -12.99
N HIS A 252 -3.51 -8.01 -11.94
CA HIS A 252 -3.99 -7.79 -10.58
C HIS A 252 -4.79 -6.49 -10.40
N THR A 253 -4.78 -5.56 -11.37
CA THR A 253 -5.58 -4.33 -11.37
C THR A 253 -7.04 -4.59 -11.74
N ASN A 254 -7.32 -5.74 -12.37
CA ASN A 254 -8.66 -6.11 -12.80
C ASN A 254 -9.43 -6.75 -11.64
N TYR A 255 -9.93 -5.91 -10.74
CA TYR A 255 -10.78 -6.35 -9.63
C TYR A 255 -12.09 -5.57 -9.60
N ASP A 256 -13.19 -6.29 -9.69
CA ASP A 256 -14.54 -5.73 -9.55
C ASP A 256 -14.94 -5.77 -8.07
N CYS A 257 -14.98 -4.59 -7.44
CA CYS A 257 -15.47 -4.42 -6.07
C CYS A 257 -16.99 -4.24 -6.00
N GLY A 258 -17.69 -4.36 -7.14
CA GLY A 258 -19.11 -4.10 -7.34
C GLY A 258 -19.47 -2.62 -7.27
N SER A 259 -20.77 -2.34 -7.21
CA SER A 259 -21.29 -0.97 -7.19
C SER A 259 -22.00 -0.64 -5.88
N LEU A 260 -22.03 0.65 -5.55
CA LEU A 260 -22.90 1.24 -4.53
C LEU A 260 -24.20 1.65 -5.21
N TYR A 261 -25.31 1.04 -4.80
CA TYR A 261 -26.66 1.39 -5.25
C TYR A 261 -27.44 1.96 -4.06
#